data_AF-A0A1A8Q2H8-F1
#
_entry.id   AF-A0A1A8Q2H8-F1
#
_cell.length_a   1.000
_cell.length_b   1.000
_cell.length_c   1.000
_cell.angle_alpha   90.00
_cell.angle_beta   90.00
_cell.angle_gamma   90.00
#
_symmetry.space_group_name_H-M   'P 1'
#
loop_
_entity.id
_entity.type
_entity.pdbx_description
1 polymer ?
#
loop_
_entity_poly.entity_id
_entity_poly.type
_entity_poly.pdbx_seq_one_letter_code
_entity_poly.pdbx_strand_id
1 'polypeptide(L)'
;MLGFCVCLCAVFTQVLSQETEEPITYSCTEGYTYDRVKEQCRDIDECELLEDACKGGMKCVNHFGGYLCLPKNAVIYVTVDKPEERTPPEQIPQVPAVQPNQPQLPQQSVTIQCASGFTADEQNYCRDIDECATGRHNCRPEQTCYNTRGSFT
;
A
#
# COMPACT_ATOMS: atom_id res chain seq x y z
N MET A 1 -16.20 50.39 72.84
CA MET A 1 -17.32 49.48 72.51
C MET A 1 -17.53 49.53 71.01
N LEU A 2 -17.73 48.35 70.40
CA LEU A 2 -18.05 48.05 69.00
C LEU A 2 -16.95 48.25 67.94
N GLY A 3 -16.12 47.22 67.79
CA GLY A 3 -15.39 46.94 66.54
C GLY A 3 -16.03 45.71 65.87
N PHE A 4 -16.77 45.93 64.78
CA PHE A 4 -17.26 44.88 63.89
C PHE A 4 -16.49 44.98 62.57
N CYS A 5 -15.72 43.96 62.20
CA CYS A 5 -15.88 43.27 60.91
C CYS A 5 -14.96 42.05 60.86
N VAL A 6 -15.57 40.88 60.66
CA VAL A 6 -14.92 39.59 60.43
C VAL A 6 -14.28 39.61 59.05
N CYS A 7 -13.03 39.15 58.90
CA CYS A 7 -12.59 38.56 57.64
C CYS A 7 -11.41 37.60 57.87
N LEU A 8 -11.69 36.32 57.63
CA LEU A 8 -10.75 35.21 57.56
C LEU A 8 -9.65 35.49 56.52
N CYS A 9 -8.43 35.78 56.97
CA CYS A 9 -7.27 35.72 56.09
C CYS A 9 -6.60 34.35 56.28
N ALA A 10 -7.26 33.31 55.77
CA ALA A 10 -6.55 32.09 55.38
C ALA A 10 -5.53 32.55 54.33
N VAL A 11 -4.24 32.53 54.69
CA VAL A 11 -3.15 32.79 53.74
C VAL A 11 -3.08 31.55 52.85
N PHE A 12 -4.01 31.51 51.89
CA PHE A 12 -3.99 30.54 50.80
C PHE A 12 -2.66 30.73 50.08
N THR A 13 -1.84 29.69 50.14
CA THR A 13 -0.71 29.50 49.24
C THR A 13 -1.21 29.80 47.83
N GLN A 14 -0.68 30.85 47.19
CA GLN A 14 -0.83 31.01 45.76
C GLN A 14 0.00 29.90 45.10
N VAL A 15 -0.60 28.72 44.99
CA VAL A 15 -0.23 27.74 43.99
C VAL A 15 -0.62 28.41 42.67
N LEU A 16 0.31 29.12 42.04
CA LEU A 16 0.16 29.40 40.61
C LEU A 16 0.10 28.02 39.96
N SER A 17 -1.09 27.65 39.50
CA SER A 17 -1.26 26.57 38.56
C SER A 17 -0.48 26.98 37.32
N GLN A 18 0.80 26.62 37.24
CA GLN A 18 1.53 26.66 36.00
C GLN A 18 0.87 25.57 35.17
N GLU A 19 -0.10 25.95 34.34
CA GLU A 19 -0.61 25.08 33.31
C GLU A 19 0.61 24.72 32.46
N THR A 20 1.17 23.54 32.72
CA THR A 20 2.12 22.93 31.82
C THR A 20 1.33 22.69 30.56
N GLU A 21 1.45 23.58 29.57
CA GLU A 21 1.07 23.32 28.20
C GLU A 21 1.88 22.09 27.77
N GLU A 22 1.35 20.90 28.03
CA GLU A 22 1.93 19.69 27.47
C GLU A 22 1.85 19.85 25.95
N PRO A 23 2.99 19.79 25.24
CA PRO A 23 2.96 19.95 23.80
C PRO A 23 2.14 18.79 23.23
N ILE A 24 0.97 19.11 22.68
CA ILE A 24 0.07 18.14 22.04
C ILE A 24 0.88 17.39 20.99
N THR A 25 1.24 16.15 21.31
CA THR A 25 2.03 15.30 20.43
C THR A 25 1.05 14.59 19.51
N TYR A 26 0.85 15.18 18.33
CA TYR A 26 0.03 14.57 17.29
C TYR A 26 0.72 13.32 16.76
N SER A 27 0.09 12.16 16.97
CA SER A 27 0.51 10.89 16.39
C SER A 27 -0.36 10.55 15.18
N CYS A 28 0.29 10.32 14.04
CA CYS A 28 -0.36 9.77 12.86
C CYS A 28 -0.18 8.26 12.82
N THR A 29 -1.06 7.57 12.09
CA THR A 29 -0.89 6.16 11.77
C THR A 29 0.37 5.96 10.92
N GLU A 30 0.92 4.75 10.92
CA GLU A 30 2.03 4.38 10.04
C GLU A 30 1.72 4.71 8.57
N GLY A 31 2.72 5.21 7.84
CA GLY A 31 2.56 5.70 6.47
C GLY A 31 2.10 7.16 6.37
N TYR A 32 1.91 7.86 7.49
CA TYR A 32 1.47 9.26 7.51
C TYR A 32 2.40 10.14 8.33
N THR A 33 2.49 11.42 7.95
CA THR A 33 3.21 12.46 8.67
C THR A 33 2.28 13.62 9.01
N TYR A 34 2.48 14.25 10.18
CA TYR A 34 1.62 15.34 10.62
C TYR A 34 2.02 16.66 9.97
N ASP A 35 1.12 17.21 9.15
CA ASP A 35 1.26 18.54 8.57
C ASP A 35 0.79 19.59 9.58
N ARG A 36 1.74 20.30 10.20
CA ARG A 36 1.48 21.35 11.20
C ARG A 36 0.70 22.55 10.66
N VAL A 37 0.75 22.80 9.35
CA VAL A 37 0.08 23.97 8.74
C VAL A 37 -1.38 23.65 8.45
N LYS A 38 -1.64 22.42 7.99
CA LYS A 38 -3.00 21.94 7.67
C LYS A 38 -3.68 21.23 8.85
N GLU A 39 -2.96 21.09 9.96
CA GLU A 39 -3.37 20.36 11.17
C GLU A 39 -3.91 18.95 10.87
N GLN A 40 -3.33 18.26 9.87
CA GLN A 40 -3.82 16.97 9.38
C GLN A 40 -2.69 15.97 9.19
N CYS A 41 -3.01 14.69 9.34
CA CYS A 41 -2.13 13.62 8.89
C CYS A 41 -2.18 13.56 7.36
N ARG A 42 -1.04 13.79 6.71
CA ARG A 42 -0.89 13.62 5.28
C ARG A 42 -0.12 12.33 5.00
N ASP A 43 -0.50 11.70 3.92
CA ASP A 43 0.19 10.52 3.39
C ASP A 43 1.68 10.83 3.12
N ILE A 44 2.54 9.86 3.40
CA ILE A 44 3.95 9.91 3.02
C ILE A 44 4.06 9.34 1.62
N ASP A 45 4.59 10.11 0.67
CA ASP A 45 4.86 9.57 -0.66
C ASP A 45 6.22 8.84 -0.65
N GLU A 46 6.22 7.53 -0.45
CA GLU A 46 7.45 6.74 -0.46
C GLU A 46 8.08 6.65 -1.86
N CYS A 47 7.29 6.84 -2.92
CA CYS A 47 7.80 6.82 -4.29
C CYS A 47 8.62 8.08 -4.62
N GLU A 48 8.31 9.22 -3.98
CA GLU A 48 9.14 10.43 -4.04
C GLU A 48 10.30 10.39 -3.05
N LEU A 49 10.08 9.80 -1.87
CA LEU A 49 11.09 9.80 -0.80
C LEU A 49 12.20 8.75 -1.01
N LEU A 50 11.87 7.60 -1.58
CA LEU A 50 12.76 6.44 -1.69
C LEU A 50 12.93 6.03 -3.16
N GLU A 51 14.13 6.23 -3.71
CA GLU A 51 14.45 5.82 -5.09
C GLU A 51 14.31 4.30 -5.30
N ASP A 52 14.61 3.51 -4.26
CA ASP A 52 14.52 2.04 -4.26
C ASP A 52 13.30 1.51 -3.49
N ALA A 53 12.21 2.30 -3.42
CA ALA A 53 10.94 1.86 -2.81
C ALA A 53 10.53 0.47 -3.33
N CYS A 54 10.70 0.25 -4.63
CA CYS A 54 10.36 -1.01 -5.29
C CYS A 54 11.60 -1.78 -5.78
N LYS A 55 11.74 -3.03 -5.37
CA LYS A 55 12.81 -3.94 -5.82
C LYS A 55 12.53 -4.50 -7.22
N GLY A 56 13.55 -5.03 -7.89
CA GLY A 56 13.37 -5.75 -9.17
C GLY A 56 12.94 -4.88 -10.35
N GLY A 57 13.19 -3.57 -10.29
CA GLY A 57 12.79 -2.63 -11.33
C GLY A 57 11.28 -2.45 -11.47
N MET A 58 10.49 -2.79 -10.45
CA MET A 58 9.05 -2.53 -10.44
C MET A 58 8.76 -1.02 -10.40
N LYS A 59 7.61 -0.62 -10.94
CA LYS A 59 7.13 0.76 -10.90
C LYS A 59 6.45 1.02 -9.55
N CYS A 60 6.89 2.07 -8.86
CA CYS A 60 6.24 2.56 -7.64
C CYS A 60 5.01 3.41 -7.98
N VAL A 61 3.92 3.22 -7.23
CA VAL A 61 2.70 4.04 -7.28
C VAL A 61 2.29 4.38 -5.85
N ASN A 62 2.28 5.67 -5.50
CA ASN A 62 1.88 6.11 -4.18
C ASN A 62 0.39 5.81 -3.90
N HIS A 63 0.07 5.40 -2.68
CA HIS A 63 -1.30 5.09 -2.27
C HIS A 63 -1.48 5.23 -0.75
N PHE A 64 -2.42 6.07 -0.31
CA PHE A 64 -2.80 6.30 1.09
C PHE A 64 -2.39 5.20 2.11
N GLY A 65 -1.45 5.53 2.98
CA GLY A 65 -0.85 4.68 3.99
C GLY A 65 0.34 3.84 3.50
N GLY A 66 0.81 4.06 2.26
CA GLY A 66 1.97 3.39 1.69
C GLY A 66 2.05 3.49 0.16
N TYR A 67 2.52 2.42 -0.49
CA TYR A 67 2.71 2.40 -1.94
C TYR A 67 2.55 0.99 -2.53
N LEU A 68 2.28 0.95 -3.83
CA LEU A 68 2.14 -0.27 -4.62
C LEU A 68 3.31 -0.43 -5.59
N CYS A 69 3.94 -1.60 -5.58
CA CYS A 69 4.93 -1.98 -6.58
C CYS A 69 4.28 -2.81 -7.68
N LEU A 70 4.18 -2.24 -8.88
CA LEU A 70 3.57 -2.87 -10.03
C LEU A 70 4.61 -3.23 -11.10
N PRO A 71 4.40 -4.30 -11.89
CA PRO A 71 5.17 -4.52 -13.10
C PRO A 71 5.12 -3.28 -14.01
N LYS A 72 6.21 -3.00 -14.74
CA LYS A 72 6.31 -1.81 -15.61
C LYS A 72 5.21 -1.77 -16.70
N ASN A 73 4.64 -2.92 -17.06
CA ASN A 73 3.58 -3.08 -18.05
C ASN A 73 2.15 -3.08 -17.46
N ALA A 74 1.98 -2.77 -16.17
CA ALA A 74 0.66 -2.72 -15.55
C ALA A 74 -0.21 -1.56 -16.10
N VAL A 75 -1.48 -1.86 -16.36
CA VAL A 75 -2.51 -0.89 -16.76
C VAL A 75 -3.52 -0.75 -15.62
N ILE A 76 -3.72 0.48 -15.14
CA ILE A 76 -4.65 0.78 -14.05
C ILE A 76 -5.96 1.29 -14.65
N TYR A 77 -7.05 0.55 -14.45
CA TYR A 77 -8.39 0.97 -14.88
C TYR A 77 -9.03 1.78 -13.75
N VAL A 78 -9.11 3.10 -13.92
CA VAL A 78 -9.92 3.95 -13.04
C VAL A 78 -11.35 3.91 -13.57
N THR A 79 -12.21 3.11 -12.95
CA THR A 79 -13.65 3.25 -13.15
C THR A 79 -14.04 4.58 -12.51
N VAL A 80 -14.15 5.62 -13.33
CA VAL A 80 -14.70 6.88 -12.88
C VAL A 80 -16.18 6.60 -12.60
N ASP A 81 -16.54 6.45 -11.33
CA ASP A 81 -17.92 6.34 -10.88
C ASP A 81 -18.64 7.66 -11.22
N LYS A 82 -19.06 7.79 -12.48
CA LYS A 82 -19.97 8.83 -12.91
C LYS A 82 -21.36 8.41 -12.40
N PRO A 83 -22.11 9.27 -11.68
CA PRO A 83 -23.45 8.91 -11.21
C PRO A 83 -24.31 8.55 -12.43
N GLU A 84 -24.79 7.31 -12.43
CA GLU A 84 -25.53 6.67 -13.51
C GLU A 84 -26.81 7.46 -13.85
N GLU A 85 -26.92 7.96 -15.07
CA GLU A 85 -28.23 8.07 -15.71
C GLU A 85 -28.54 6.69 -16.29
N ARG A 86 -29.47 5.99 -15.63
CA ARG A 86 -29.91 4.63 -15.98
C ARG A 86 -30.46 4.60 -17.41
N THR A 87 -29.59 4.30 -18.35
CA THR A 87 -29.98 3.74 -19.65
C THR A 87 -29.68 2.24 -19.63
N PRO A 88 -30.62 1.37 -20.07
CA PRO A 88 -30.37 -0.06 -20.19
C PRO A 88 -29.08 -0.32 -21.00
N PRO A 89 -28.35 -1.41 -20.74
CA PRO A 89 -27.06 -1.66 -21.40
C PRO A 89 -27.28 -1.89 -22.89
N GLU A 90 -27.15 -0.83 -23.68
CA GLU A 90 -27.02 -0.96 -25.12
C GLU A 90 -25.56 -1.34 -25.41
N GLN A 91 -25.39 -2.63 -25.66
CA GLN A 91 -24.29 -3.28 -26.38
C GLN A 91 -22.88 -3.03 -25.81
N ILE A 92 -22.33 -4.10 -25.24
CA ILE A 92 -20.89 -4.28 -24.97
C ILE A 92 -20.11 -3.72 -26.18
N PRO A 93 -19.21 -2.73 -26.01
CA PRO A 93 -18.38 -2.25 -27.10
C PRO A 93 -17.59 -3.44 -27.64
N GLN A 94 -17.88 -3.82 -28.89
CA GLN A 94 -17.13 -4.88 -29.54
C GLN A 94 -15.66 -4.46 -29.57
N VAL A 95 -14.80 -5.30 -29.00
CA VAL A 95 -13.35 -5.18 -29.16
C VAL A 95 -13.08 -5.02 -30.65
N PRO A 96 -12.43 -3.93 -31.11
CA PRO A 96 -12.17 -3.76 -32.53
C PRO A 96 -11.43 -4.99 -33.05
N ALA A 97 -12.03 -5.69 -34.01
CA ALA A 97 -11.37 -6.80 -34.68
C ALA A 97 -10.06 -6.29 -35.29
N VAL A 98 -8.93 -6.79 -34.80
CA VAL A 98 -7.60 -6.53 -35.35
C VAL A 98 -7.63 -6.92 -36.83
N GLN A 99 -7.35 -5.95 -37.71
CA GLN A 99 -7.27 -6.19 -39.16
C GLN A 99 -6.03 -7.02 -39.49
N PRO A 100 -6.04 -7.92 -40.50
CA PRO A 100 -4.99 -8.93 -40.68
C PRO A 100 -3.63 -8.41 -41.17
N ASN A 101 -3.47 -7.11 -41.43
CA ASN A 101 -2.31 -6.56 -42.15
C ASN A 101 -1.56 -5.45 -41.37
N GLN A 102 -1.25 -5.67 -40.10
CA GLN A 102 -0.20 -4.88 -39.43
C GLN A 102 1.13 -5.64 -39.50
N PRO A 103 2.25 -4.98 -39.84
CA PRO A 103 3.57 -5.61 -39.76
C PRO A 103 3.76 -6.13 -38.33
N GLN A 104 3.93 -7.44 -38.20
CA GLN A 104 4.21 -8.07 -36.92
C GLN A 104 5.49 -7.44 -36.37
N LEU A 105 5.37 -6.61 -35.33
CA LEU A 105 6.49 -6.35 -34.44
C LEU A 105 7.06 -7.73 -34.08
N PRO A 106 8.38 -7.98 -34.17
CA PRO A 106 8.89 -9.33 -34.05
C PRO A 106 8.33 -9.90 -32.76
N GLN A 107 7.72 -11.08 -32.84
CA GLN A 107 7.34 -11.89 -31.68
C GLN A 107 8.65 -12.24 -30.97
N GLN A 108 9.26 -11.26 -30.32
CA GLN A 108 10.21 -11.49 -29.26
C GLN A 108 9.34 -12.14 -28.21
N SER A 109 9.43 -13.46 -28.14
CA SER A 109 9.07 -14.20 -26.95
C SER A 109 9.85 -13.54 -25.82
N VAL A 110 9.21 -12.58 -25.14
CA VAL A 110 9.76 -11.98 -23.94
C VAL A 110 9.71 -13.11 -22.93
N THR A 111 10.76 -13.92 -22.89
CA THR A 111 10.91 -14.97 -21.89
C THR A 111 11.08 -14.26 -20.56
N ILE A 112 10.01 -14.18 -19.79
CA ILE A 112 10.03 -13.57 -18.47
C ILE A 112 10.91 -14.44 -17.57
N GLN A 113 11.93 -13.82 -16.98
CA GLN A 113 12.72 -14.45 -15.94
C GLN A 113 12.03 -14.21 -14.60
N CYS A 114 11.50 -15.29 -14.03
CA CYS A 114 10.94 -15.28 -12.69
C CYS A 114 12.05 -15.39 -11.63
N ALA A 115 11.79 -14.83 -10.44
CA ALA A 115 12.64 -15.05 -9.28
C ALA A 115 12.69 -16.55 -8.92
N SER A 116 13.74 -16.97 -8.21
CA SER A 116 13.84 -18.35 -7.69
C SER A 116 12.59 -18.73 -6.89
N GLY A 117 12.10 -19.96 -7.10
CA GLY A 117 10.83 -20.44 -6.51
C GLY A 117 9.58 -20.09 -7.33
N PHE A 118 9.72 -19.44 -8.48
CA PHE A 118 8.58 -19.09 -9.35
C PHE A 118 8.81 -19.55 -10.80
N THR A 119 7.71 -19.85 -11.50
CA THR A 119 7.69 -20.18 -12.93
C THR A 119 6.67 -19.32 -13.68
N ALA A 120 6.94 -18.99 -14.93
CA ALA A 120 5.99 -18.26 -15.77
C ALA A 120 4.82 -19.16 -16.17
N ASP A 121 3.59 -18.64 -16.09
CA ASP A 121 2.40 -19.26 -16.67
C ASP A 121 2.21 -18.89 -18.15
N GLU A 122 1.16 -19.43 -18.78
CA GLU A 122 0.83 -19.19 -20.19
C GLU A 122 0.57 -17.70 -20.51
N GLN A 123 0.20 -16.92 -19.50
CA GLN A 123 -0.03 -15.48 -19.61
C GLN A 123 1.18 -14.67 -19.12
N ASN A 124 2.35 -15.30 -18.98
CA ASN A 124 3.58 -14.61 -18.62
C ASN A 124 3.54 -14.01 -17.19
N TYR A 125 2.79 -14.60 -16.27
CA TYR A 125 2.85 -14.26 -14.84
C TYR A 125 3.70 -15.25 -14.06
N CYS A 126 4.55 -14.75 -13.15
CA CYS A 126 5.32 -15.60 -12.25
C CYS A 126 4.42 -16.19 -11.16
N ARG A 127 4.15 -17.47 -11.28
CA ARG A 127 3.42 -18.29 -10.30
C ARG A 127 4.42 -19.02 -9.41
N ASP A 128 4.03 -19.16 -8.17
CA ASP A 128 4.75 -19.95 -7.18
C ASP A 128 4.92 -21.39 -7.66
N ILE A 129 6.11 -21.97 -7.49
CA ILE A 129 6.34 -23.38 -7.76
C ILE A 129 5.93 -24.14 -6.51
N ASP A 130 4.92 -24.99 -6.59
CA ASP A 130 4.61 -25.90 -5.49
C ASP A 130 5.63 -27.04 -5.46
N GLU A 131 6.72 -26.88 -4.68
CA GLU A 131 7.76 -27.90 -4.61
C GLU A 131 7.25 -29.21 -4.00
N CYS A 132 6.25 -29.13 -3.11
CA CYS A 132 5.64 -30.28 -2.46
C CYS A 132 4.81 -31.12 -3.46
N ALA A 133 4.03 -30.48 -4.32
CA ALA A 133 3.24 -31.15 -5.35
C ALA A 133 4.12 -31.65 -6.51
N THR A 134 5.19 -30.92 -6.84
CA THR A 134 6.09 -31.28 -7.95
C THR A 134 7.21 -32.24 -7.54
N GLY A 135 7.36 -32.53 -6.26
CA GLY A 135 8.45 -33.35 -5.73
C GLY A 135 9.82 -32.68 -5.85
N ARG A 136 9.87 -31.35 -6.02
CA ARG A 136 11.10 -30.55 -6.13
C ARG A 136 11.59 -30.02 -4.78
N HIS A 137 11.30 -30.74 -3.71
CA HIS A 137 11.73 -30.43 -2.35
C HIS A 137 12.85 -31.37 -1.92
N ASN A 138 13.58 -31.00 -0.87
CA ASN A 138 14.61 -31.83 -0.25
C ASN A 138 14.23 -32.30 1.17
N CYS A 139 12.94 -32.22 1.52
CA CYS A 139 12.41 -32.76 2.77
C CYS A 139 12.76 -34.25 2.93
N ARG A 140 13.07 -34.64 4.16
CA ARG A 140 13.32 -36.04 4.52
C ARG A 140 12.02 -36.85 4.48
N PRO A 141 12.06 -38.18 4.35
CA PRO A 141 10.86 -39.03 4.36
C PRO A 141 9.97 -38.86 5.60
N GLU A 142 10.56 -38.50 6.74
CA GLU A 142 9.86 -38.28 8.02
C GLU A 142 9.27 -36.87 8.14
N GLN A 143 9.53 -35.98 7.17
CA GLN A 143 9.10 -34.58 7.19
C GLN A 143 7.88 -34.37 6.29
N THR A 144 6.92 -33.58 6.79
CA THR A 144 5.79 -33.11 5.99
C THR A 144 6.21 -31.86 5.23
N CYS A 145 6.01 -31.84 3.92
CA CYS A 145 6.26 -30.68 3.08
C CYS A 145 5.04 -29.74 3.07
N TYR A 146 5.26 -28.45 3.29
CA TYR A 146 4.27 -27.40 3.17
C TYR A 146 4.74 -26.36 2.15
N ASN A 147 3.94 -26.16 1.11
CA ASN A 147 4.23 -25.13 0.12
C ASN A 147 4.02 -23.73 0.71
N THR A 148 4.97 -22.84 0.47
CA THR A 148 4.93 -21.44 0.89
C THR A 148 5.28 -20.55 -0.29
N ARG A 149 4.92 -19.27 -0.26
CA ARG A 149 5.19 -18.39 -1.39
C ARG A 149 6.72 -18.21 -1.58
N GLY A 150 7.25 -18.76 -2.66
CA GLY A 150 8.63 -18.72 -3.10
C GLY A 150 9.54 -19.81 -2.52
N SER A 151 9.01 -20.78 -1.76
CA SER A 151 9.77 -21.85 -1.09
C SER A 151 8.83 -22.92 -0.49
N PHE A 152 9.39 -23.95 0.14
CA PHE A 152 8.68 -24.89 0.98
C PHE A 152 9.27 -24.95 2.40
N THR A 153 8.52 -25.54 3.35
CA THR A 153 9.00 -25.90 4.69
C THR A 153 8.61 -27.32 5.09
#